data_AF-A0A1G9QFT4-F1
#
_entry.id   AF-A0A1G9QFT4-F1
#
_cell.length_a   1.000
_cell.length_b   1.000
_cell.length_c   1.000
_cell.angle_alpha   90.00
_cell.angle_beta   90.00
_cell.angle_gamma   90.00
#
_symmetry.space_group_name_H-M   'P 1'
#
loop_
_entity.id
_entity.type
_entity.pdbx_description
1 polymer ?
#
loop_
_entity_poly.entity_id
_entity_poly.type
_entity_poly.pdbx_seq_one_letter_code
_entity_poly.pdbx_strand_id
1 'polypeptide(L)'
;MKKLFMTLTFILLAIPVFASVESGYQEDTNMQLSYPLVYIDNADAQEKINTDIASYVEKTKADYYSGWYKVKLSYTVKYEDNHTLSIILTKLRDGGGAHPQEHYYGLVYDKDTGDRIPISNFVNIASIDQWKRLAGSQIFPAYNWQWKQIYLMHQPTRISNDYYLVGQGIFYMIYQPYEVSSYANGMISVEFNSSNIDYLNRLNN
;
A
#
# COMPACT_ATOMS: atom_id res chain seq x y z
N MET A 1 23.95 59.70 -17.64
CA MET A 1 24.10 58.25 -17.37
C MET A 1 22.76 57.70 -16.88
N LYS A 2 22.04 56.94 -17.71
CA LYS A 2 20.76 56.30 -17.34
C LYS A 2 21.05 55.13 -16.39
N LYS A 3 20.52 55.16 -15.17
CA LYS A 3 20.55 54.01 -14.25
C LYS A 3 19.38 53.09 -14.61
N LEU A 4 19.70 51.93 -15.17
CA LEU A 4 18.73 50.88 -15.47
C LEU A 4 18.40 50.17 -14.14
N PHE A 5 17.18 50.32 -13.63
CA PHE A 5 16.69 49.51 -12.53
C PHE A 5 16.19 48.19 -13.09
N MET A 6 16.90 47.11 -12.79
CA MET A 6 16.51 45.75 -13.10
C MET A 6 15.61 45.24 -11.97
N THR A 7 14.30 45.24 -12.19
CA THR A 7 13.32 44.69 -11.24
C THR A 7 13.37 43.17 -11.35
N LEU A 8 13.83 42.50 -10.31
CA LEU A 8 13.85 41.04 -10.20
C LEU A 8 12.45 40.58 -9.74
N THR A 9 11.62 40.13 -10.67
CA THR A 9 10.30 39.57 -10.36
C THR A 9 10.47 38.17 -9.80
N PHE A 10 10.31 38.01 -8.48
CA PHE A 10 10.25 36.70 -7.83
C PHE A 10 8.85 36.12 -8.07
N ILE A 11 8.72 35.19 -9.02
CA ILE A 11 7.52 34.37 -9.15
C ILE A 11 7.61 33.31 -8.05
N LEU A 12 6.88 33.49 -6.95
CA LEU A 12 6.59 32.38 -6.04
C LEU A 12 5.70 31.40 -6.79
N LEU A 13 6.30 30.36 -7.36
CA LEU A 13 5.56 29.13 -7.65
C LEU A 13 5.17 28.57 -6.29
N ALA A 14 3.88 28.57 -5.98
CA ALA A 14 3.35 27.79 -4.87
C ALA A 14 3.62 26.32 -5.20
N ILE A 15 4.71 25.78 -4.65
CA ILE A 15 4.90 24.34 -4.60
C ILE A 15 3.83 23.85 -3.63
N PRO A 16 2.82 23.07 -4.05
CA PRO A 16 1.92 22.45 -3.10
C PRO A 16 2.78 21.65 -2.13
N VAL A 17 2.75 22.03 -0.86
CA VAL A 17 3.46 21.32 0.22
C VAL A 17 2.72 20.00 0.42
N PHE A 18 3.07 18.99 -0.36
CA PHE A 18 2.59 17.61 -0.14
C PHE A 18 3.41 17.01 1.00
N ALA A 19 3.05 17.37 2.23
CA ALA A 19 3.60 16.79 3.45
C ALA A 19 2.45 16.43 4.40
N SER A 20 1.52 15.60 3.95
CA SER A 20 0.51 15.04 4.87
C SER A 20 1.04 13.83 5.64
N VAL A 21 2.18 13.25 5.26
CA VAL A 21 2.70 12.04 5.92
C VAL A 21 4.13 12.26 6.39
N GLU A 22 4.32 12.18 7.70
CA GLU A 22 5.65 12.12 8.33
C GLU A 22 5.90 10.72 8.91
N SER A 23 7.15 10.43 9.23
CA SER A 23 7.50 9.16 9.88
C SER A 23 7.46 9.29 11.39
N GLY A 24 6.66 8.45 12.05
CA GLY A 24 6.85 8.07 13.44
C GLY A 24 7.90 6.97 13.58
N TYR A 25 8.69 7.02 14.66
CA TYR A 25 9.73 6.03 14.94
C TYR A 25 9.65 5.51 16.37
N GLN A 26 9.78 4.19 16.54
CA GLN A 26 10.01 3.54 17.84
C GLN A 26 11.06 2.44 17.67
N GLU A 27 12.06 2.43 18.54
CA GLU A 27 13.14 1.45 18.48
C GLU A 27 13.46 0.85 19.86
N ASP A 28 13.87 -0.41 19.85
CA ASP A 28 14.50 -1.14 20.94
C ASP A 28 15.55 -2.09 20.32
N THR A 29 16.29 -2.84 21.14
CA THR A 29 17.42 -3.69 20.76
C THR A 29 17.21 -4.48 19.46
N ASN A 30 16.05 -5.15 19.31
CA ASN A 30 15.69 -5.89 18.09
C ASN A 30 14.32 -5.49 17.54
N MET A 31 13.81 -4.32 17.91
CA MET A 31 12.54 -3.78 17.44
C MET A 31 12.78 -2.48 16.68
N GLN A 32 12.28 -2.38 15.45
CA GLN A 32 12.35 -1.14 14.65
C GLN A 32 11.00 -0.87 14.00
N LEU A 33 10.27 0.12 14.49
CA LEU A 33 8.98 0.52 13.96
C LEU A 33 9.10 1.89 13.31
N SER A 34 8.90 1.93 12.00
CA SER A 34 8.71 3.15 11.22
C SER A 34 7.31 3.10 10.60
N TYR A 35 6.49 4.12 10.87
CA TYR A 35 5.08 4.14 10.48
C TYR A 35 4.63 5.55 10.11
N PRO A 36 3.59 5.70 9.28
CA PRO A 36 3.11 7.00 8.86
C PRO A 36 2.34 7.70 9.99
N LEU A 37 2.64 8.97 10.21
CA LEU A 37 1.83 9.93 10.93
C LEU A 37 1.18 10.84 9.90
N VAL A 38 -0.15 10.82 9.84
CA VAL A 38 -0.93 11.57 8.86
C VAL A 38 -1.38 12.90 9.45
N TYR A 39 -1.20 13.98 8.70
CA TYR A 39 -1.56 15.35 9.01
C TYR A 39 -2.42 15.93 7.88
N ILE A 40 -3.69 16.18 8.18
CA ILE A 40 -4.69 16.69 7.22
C ILE A 40 -5.62 17.68 7.92
N ASP A 41 -6.22 18.61 7.17
CA ASP A 41 -7.04 19.69 7.73
C ASP A 41 -8.26 19.17 8.51
N ASN A 42 -8.84 18.04 8.09
CA ASN A 42 -9.93 17.40 8.81
C ASN A 42 -9.39 16.59 10.00
N ALA A 43 -9.45 17.18 11.19
CA ALA A 43 -8.96 16.56 12.43
C ALA A 43 -9.62 15.21 12.76
N ASP A 44 -10.93 15.04 12.50
CA ASP A 44 -11.63 13.78 12.77
C ASP A 44 -11.15 12.68 11.82
N ALA A 45 -11.00 13.00 10.54
CA ALA A 45 -10.46 12.08 9.55
C ALA A 45 -8.99 11.72 9.88
N GLN A 46 -8.20 12.72 10.30
CA GLN A 46 -6.82 12.54 10.72
C GLN A 46 -6.71 11.56 11.88
N GLU A 47 -7.52 11.75 12.93
CA GLU A 47 -7.55 10.90 14.10
C GLU A 47 -7.91 9.47 13.74
N LYS A 48 -8.93 9.26 12.90
CA LYS A 48 -9.32 7.92 12.42
C LYS A 48 -8.19 7.21 11.69
N ILE A 49 -7.56 7.88 10.72
CA ILE A 49 -6.47 7.30 9.92
C ILE A 49 -5.29 6.92 10.84
N ASN A 50 -4.87 7.84 11.71
CA ASN A 50 -3.76 7.59 12.63
C ASN A 50 -4.09 6.51 13.67
N THR A 51 -5.35 6.40 14.10
CA THR A 51 -5.80 5.33 15.00
C THR A 51 -5.77 3.96 14.32
N ASP A 52 -6.20 3.86 13.06
CA ASP A 52 -6.09 2.61 12.29
C ASP A 52 -4.62 2.20 12.13
N ILE A 53 -3.75 3.12 11.70
CA ILE A 53 -2.31 2.90 11.57
C ILE A 53 -1.69 2.47 12.92
N ALA A 54 -2.02 3.16 14.01
CA ALA A 54 -1.54 2.82 15.34
C ALA A 54 -1.89 1.38 15.73
N SER A 55 -3.04 0.85 15.29
CA SER A 55 -3.40 -0.55 15.53
C SER A 55 -2.39 -1.55 14.93
N TYR A 56 -1.79 -1.23 13.77
CA TYR A 56 -0.75 -2.04 13.14
C TYR A 56 0.60 -1.91 13.88
N VAL A 57 0.90 -0.71 14.37
CA VAL A 57 2.08 -0.47 15.24
C VAL A 57 1.98 -1.32 16.50
N GLU A 58 0.85 -1.26 17.21
CA GLU A 58 0.62 -2.02 18.44
C GLU A 58 0.64 -3.54 18.19
N LYS A 59 -0.01 -4.03 17.12
CA LYS A 59 0.06 -5.45 16.73
C LYS A 59 1.47 -5.90 16.37
N THR A 60 2.31 -5.01 15.86
CA THR A 60 3.70 -5.33 15.54
C THR A 60 4.54 -5.34 16.80
N LYS A 61 4.40 -4.32 17.65
CA LYS A 61 5.02 -4.23 18.97
C LYS A 61 4.67 -5.42 19.88
N ALA A 62 3.43 -5.92 19.81
CA ALA A 62 2.99 -7.10 20.56
C ALA A 62 3.74 -8.39 20.15
N ASP A 63 4.14 -8.53 18.87
CA ASP A 63 4.97 -9.67 18.46
C ASP A 63 6.34 -9.63 19.18
N TYR A 64 6.94 -8.44 19.34
CA TYR A 64 8.21 -8.30 20.05
C TYR A 64 8.08 -8.75 21.52
N TYR A 65 7.06 -8.25 22.23
CA TYR A 65 6.83 -8.62 23.63
C TYR A 65 6.32 -10.06 23.85
N SER A 66 5.87 -10.74 22.79
CA SER A 66 5.50 -12.17 22.85
C SER A 66 6.67 -13.12 22.57
N GLY A 67 7.88 -12.60 22.37
CA GLY A 67 9.11 -13.39 22.27
C GLY A 67 9.67 -13.56 20.86
N TRP A 68 9.15 -12.84 19.85
CA TRP A 68 9.82 -12.78 18.55
C TRP A 68 11.17 -12.08 18.67
N TYR A 69 12.22 -12.72 18.18
CA TYR A 69 13.60 -12.24 18.37
C TYR A 69 13.83 -10.87 17.73
N LYS A 70 13.32 -10.67 16.50
CA LYS A 70 13.40 -9.40 15.78
C LYS A 70 12.07 -9.06 15.14
N VAL A 71 11.67 -7.80 15.28
CA VAL A 71 10.42 -7.29 14.73
C VAL A 71 10.66 -5.96 14.03
N LYS A 72 10.08 -5.79 12.84
CA LYS A 72 10.11 -4.53 12.12
C LYS A 72 8.73 -4.16 11.59
N LEU A 73 8.45 -2.86 11.58
CA LEU A 73 7.39 -2.25 10.77
C LEU A 73 8.04 -1.18 9.90
N SER A 74 7.71 -1.16 8.62
CA SER A 74 8.07 -0.08 7.72
C SER A 74 6.87 0.30 6.85
N TYR A 75 6.95 1.43 6.17
CA TYR A 75 5.90 1.88 5.27
C TYR A 75 6.42 2.55 4.02
N THR A 76 5.57 2.57 2.99
CA THR A 76 5.78 3.31 1.76
C THR A 76 4.48 3.98 1.34
N VAL A 77 4.50 5.30 1.12
CA VAL A 77 3.41 6.00 0.45
C VAL A 77 3.47 5.68 -1.05
N LYS A 78 2.40 5.10 -1.59
CA LYS A 78 2.29 4.67 -3.00
C LYS A 78 1.59 5.68 -3.87
N TYR A 79 0.63 6.41 -3.30
CA TYR A 79 -0.12 7.46 -3.97
C TYR A 79 -0.74 8.41 -2.95
N GLU A 80 -0.79 9.69 -3.31
CA GLU A 80 -1.51 10.70 -2.54
C GLU A 80 -2.07 11.77 -3.49
N ASP A 81 -3.32 12.17 -3.26
CA ASP A 81 -3.90 13.40 -3.78
C ASP A 81 -4.66 14.16 -2.68
N ASN A 82 -5.55 15.09 -3.06
CA ASN A 82 -6.33 15.87 -2.10
C ASN A 82 -7.29 15.01 -1.27
N HIS A 83 -7.80 13.92 -1.84
CA HIS A 83 -8.90 13.12 -1.28
C HIS A 83 -8.46 11.71 -0.86
N THR A 84 -7.32 11.23 -1.35
CA THR A 84 -6.92 9.83 -1.20
C THR A 84 -5.48 9.70 -0.73
N LEU A 85 -5.25 8.79 0.21
CA LEU A 85 -3.92 8.36 0.65
C LEU A 85 -3.79 6.85 0.52
N SER A 86 -2.75 6.39 -0.17
CA SER A 86 -2.46 4.98 -0.44
C SER A 86 -1.08 4.63 0.10
N ILE A 87 -1.02 3.68 1.03
CA ILE A 87 0.16 3.27 1.78
C ILE A 87 0.28 1.74 1.72
N ILE A 88 1.52 1.24 1.73
CA ILE A 88 1.79 -0.15 2.12
C ILE A 88 2.50 -0.13 3.47
N LEU A 89 2.00 -0.91 4.44
CA LEU A 89 2.77 -1.27 5.63
C LEU A 89 3.40 -2.64 5.44
N THR A 90 4.68 -2.78 5.78
CA THR A 90 5.39 -4.06 5.79
C THR A 90 5.74 -4.44 7.22
N LYS A 91 5.10 -5.47 7.74
CA LYS A 91 5.42 -6.09 9.03
C LYS A 91 6.39 -7.25 8.80
N LEU A 92 7.49 -7.28 9.53
CA LEU A 92 8.44 -8.38 9.56
C LEU A 92 8.59 -8.89 10.99
N ARG A 93 8.61 -10.20 11.18
CA ARG A 93 8.99 -10.85 12.43
C ARG A 93 9.91 -12.03 12.17
N ASP A 94 10.93 -12.18 12.99
CA ASP A 94 11.96 -13.21 12.84
C ASP A 94 12.22 -13.86 14.19
N GLY A 95 12.08 -15.18 14.21
CA GLY A 95 12.29 -16.03 15.39
C GLY A 95 13.55 -16.89 15.30
N GLY A 96 14.42 -16.65 14.30
CA GLY A 96 15.64 -17.45 14.06
C GLY A 96 15.41 -18.69 13.18
N GLY A 97 14.32 -18.72 12.41
CA GLY A 97 14.02 -19.79 11.46
C GLY A 97 14.84 -19.67 10.15
N ALA A 98 14.41 -20.40 9.11
CA ALA A 98 15.09 -20.37 7.81
C ALA A 98 15.06 -18.98 7.13
N HIS A 99 14.02 -18.19 7.40
CA HIS A 99 13.88 -16.80 6.97
C HIS A 99 12.86 -16.07 7.87
N PRO A 100 12.82 -14.72 7.83
CA PRO A 100 11.78 -13.95 8.49
C PRO A 100 10.37 -14.22 7.93
N GLN A 101 9.35 -13.82 8.67
CA GLN A 101 7.96 -13.79 8.20
C GLN A 101 7.58 -12.35 7.89
N GLU A 102 7.18 -12.09 6.64
CA GLU A 102 6.73 -10.79 6.18
C GLU A 102 5.22 -10.81 5.91
N HIS A 103 4.58 -9.67 6.18
CA HIS A 103 3.19 -9.42 5.84
C HIS A 103 3.05 -7.98 5.34
N TYR A 104 2.33 -7.81 4.23
CA TYR A 104 2.14 -6.55 3.54
C TYR A 104 0.68 -6.13 3.63
N TYR A 105 0.41 -5.00 4.27
CA TYR A 105 -0.93 -4.45 4.35
C TYR A 105 -1.11 -3.33 3.33
N GLY A 106 -2.09 -3.47 2.45
CA GLY A 106 -2.47 -2.44 1.50
C GLY A 106 -3.49 -1.50 2.11
N LEU A 107 -3.08 -0.26 2.38
CA LEU A 107 -3.90 0.73 3.08
C LEU A 107 -4.30 1.89 2.18
N VAL A 108 -5.58 1.96 1.80
CA VAL A 108 -6.14 3.09 1.04
C VAL A 108 -7.20 3.79 1.89
N TYR A 109 -6.99 5.08 2.12
CA TYR A 109 -7.82 5.95 2.93
C TYR A 109 -8.44 7.05 2.10
N ASP A 110 -9.68 7.40 2.44
CA ASP A 110 -10.34 8.64 2.07
C ASP A 110 -9.96 9.72 3.10
N LYS A 111 -9.33 10.80 2.64
CA LYS A 111 -8.83 11.91 3.48
C LYS A 111 -9.95 12.82 3.97
N ASP A 112 -11.12 12.79 3.34
CA ASP A 112 -12.26 13.61 3.75
C ASP A 112 -13.00 12.98 4.94
N THR A 113 -13.03 11.65 5.01
CA THR A 113 -13.80 10.88 6.02
C THR A 113 -12.93 10.15 7.03
N GLY A 114 -11.68 9.88 6.67
CA GLY A 114 -10.73 9.06 7.43
C GLY A 114 -10.93 7.56 7.28
N ASP A 115 -11.92 7.12 6.49
CA ASP A 115 -12.30 5.72 6.39
C ASP A 115 -11.46 4.97 5.35
N ARG A 116 -11.40 3.64 5.49
CA ARG A 116 -10.77 2.76 4.51
C ARG A 116 -11.65 2.66 3.27
N ILE A 117 -11.08 2.94 2.10
CA ILE A 117 -11.75 2.69 0.83
C ILE A 117 -11.70 1.18 0.58
N PRO A 118 -12.84 0.48 0.41
CA PRO A 118 -12.84 -0.93 0.09
C PRO A 118 -12.50 -1.14 -1.39
N ILE A 119 -11.76 -2.22 -1.70
CA ILE A 119 -11.38 -2.56 -3.08
C ILE A 119 -12.60 -2.76 -4.00
N SER A 120 -13.75 -3.14 -3.44
CA SER A 120 -15.02 -3.29 -4.16
C SER A 120 -15.53 -2.00 -4.79
N ASN A 121 -15.03 -0.83 -4.37
CA ASN A 121 -15.34 0.45 -5.03
C ASN A 121 -14.64 0.57 -6.39
N PHE A 122 -13.59 -0.22 -6.65
CA PHE A 122 -12.80 -0.17 -7.89
C PHE A 122 -13.06 -1.36 -8.81
N VAL A 123 -13.34 -2.53 -8.24
CA VAL A 123 -13.49 -3.76 -9.02
C VAL A 123 -14.50 -4.71 -8.37
N ASN A 124 -15.29 -5.38 -9.22
CA ASN A 124 -16.16 -6.47 -8.79
C ASN A 124 -15.69 -7.78 -9.43
N ILE A 125 -15.15 -8.68 -8.62
CA ILE A 125 -14.78 -10.03 -9.04
C ILE A 125 -15.88 -10.98 -8.56
N ALA A 126 -16.62 -11.60 -9.50
CA ALA A 126 -17.87 -12.29 -9.20
C ALA A 126 -17.69 -13.51 -8.27
N SER A 127 -16.55 -14.21 -8.38
CA SER A 127 -16.25 -15.35 -7.51
C SER A 127 -14.77 -15.67 -7.47
N ILE A 128 -14.37 -16.43 -6.44
CA ILE A 128 -13.01 -16.95 -6.35
C ILE A 128 -12.64 -17.83 -7.56
N ASP A 129 -13.59 -18.59 -8.12
CA ASP A 129 -13.31 -19.44 -9.27
C ASP A 129 -13.10 -18.64 -10.56
N GLN A 130 -13.80 -17.52 -10.72
CA GLN A 130 -13.48 -16.56 -11.78
C GLN A 130 -12.06 -16.02 -11.59
N TRP A 131 -11.71 -15.64 -10.36
CA TRP A 131 -10.40 -15.08 -10.07
C TRP A 131 -9.24 -16.06 -10.28
N LYS A 132 -9.41 -17.33 -9.91
CA LYS A 132 -8.42 -18.39 -10.16
C LYS A 132 -8.04 -18.54 -11.64
N ARG A 133 -8.95 -18.21 -12.56
CA ARG A 133 -8.71 -18.26 -14.01
C ARG A 133 -8.03 -16.99 -14.55
N LEU A 134 -8.22 -15.85 -13.88
CA LEU A 134 -7.80 -14.55 -14.39
C LEU A 134 -6.51 -14.03 -13.76
N ALA A 135 -6.30 -14.27 -12.46
CA ALA A 135 -5.13 -13.78 -11.72
C ALA A 135 -3.82 -14.28 -12.35
N GLY A 136 -2.89 -13.36 -12.63
CA GLY A 136 -1.60 -13.70 -13.25
C GLY A 136 -1.67 -14.05 -14.74
N SER A 137 -2.83 -13.87 -15.38
CA SER A 137 -2.96 -13.97 -16.83
C SER A 137 -2.29 -12.78 -17.54
N GLN A 138 -2.25 -12.80 -18.88
CA GLN A 138 -1.80 -11.64 -19.66
C GLN A 138 -2.70 -10.40 -19.47
N ILE A 139 -3.96 -10.60 -19.06
CA ILE A 139 -4.93 -9.51 -18.84
C ILE A 139 -4.75 -8.91 -17.43
N PHE A 140 -4.39 -9.74 -16.45
CA PHE A 140 -4.12 -9.35 -15.06
C PHE A 140 -2.69 -9.77 -14.69
N PRO A 141 -1.66 -9.07 -15.21
CA PRO A 141 -0.27 -9.45 -14.98
C PRO A 141 0.08 -9.34 -13.49
N ALA A 142 0.92 -10.26 -13.04
CA ALA A 142 1.42 -10.32 -11.67
C ALA A 142 2.91 -9.95 -11.63
N TYR A 143 3.30 -9.18 -10.63
CA TYR A 143 4.67 -8.72 -10.42
C TYR A 143 5.13 -9.13 -9.02
N ASN A 144 6.40 -9.53 -8.90
CA ASN A 144 7.02 -9.78 -7.61
C ASN A 144 7.51 -8.46 -6.96
N TRP A 145 8.06 -8.51 -5.75
CA TRP A 145 8.54 -7.32 -5.03
C TRP A 145 9.64 -6.52 -5.76
N GLN A 146 10.32 -7.12 -6.73
CA GLN A 146 11.34 -6.49 -7.59
C GLN A 146 10.75 -5.95 -8.89
N TRP A 147 9.42 -5.92 -9.03
CA TRP A 147 8.70 -5.53 -10.24
C TRP A 147 9.01 -6.39 -11.47
N LYS A 148 9.52 -7.60 -11.27
CA LYS A 148 9.62 -8.59 -12.33
C LYS A 148 8.25 -9.23 -12.53
N GLN A 149 7.76 -9.23 -13.77
CA GLN A 149 6.56 -9.98 -14.11
C GLN A 149 6.80 -11.48 -13.91
N ILE A 150 5.85 -12.15 -13.27
CA ILE A 150 5.91 -13.57 -12.97
C ILE A 150 4.61 -14.27 -13.34
N TYR A 151 4.69 -15.59 -13.50
CA TYR A 151 3.51 -16.45 -13.46
C TYR A 151 3.24 -16.87 -12.01
N LEU A 152 1.97 -16.97 -11.64
CA LEU A 152 1.59 -17.53 -10.35
C LEU A 152 1.92 -19.02 -10.33
N MET A 153 2.53 -19.48 -9.24
CA MET A 153 2.86 -20.89 -9.03
C MET A 153 1.66 -21.66 -8.44
N HIS A 154 0.79 -20.94 -7.75
CA HIS A 154 -0.42 -21.47 -7.11
C HIS A 154 -1.61 -20.57 -7.44
N GLN A 155 -2.79 -21.17 -7.51
CA GLN A 155 -4.02 -20.42 -7.69
C GLN A 155 -4.38 -19.65 -6.41
N PRO A 156 -4.92 -18.42 -6.53
CA PRO A 156 -5.40 -17.69 -5.36
C PRO A 156 -6.54 -18.46 -4.66
N THR A 157 -6.51 -18.49 -3.34
CA THR A 157 -7.55 -19.11 -2.49
C THR A 157 -8.57 -18.11 -1.96
N ARG A 158 -8.26 -16.81 -2.09
CA ARG A 158 -9.13 -15.67 -1.73
C ARG A 158 -8.97 -14.54 -2.74
N ILE A 159 -9.97 -13.66 -2.80
CA ILE A 159 -9.81 -12.32 -3.41
C ILE A 159 -9.24 -11.42 -2.33
N SER A 160 -8.11 -10.76 -2.59
CA SER A 160 -7.46 -9.96 -1.56
C SER A 160 -8.13 -8.61 -1.37
N ASN A 161 -8.25 -8.18 -0.12
CA ASN A 161 -8.65 -6.82 0.24
C ASN A 161 -7.44 -5.89 0.46
N ASP A 162 -6.22 -6.44 0.47
CA ASP A 162 -5.00 -5.64 0.49
C ASP A 162 -4.71 -5.17 -0.93
N TYR A 163 -4.69 -3.85 -1.12
CA TYR A 163 -4.36 -3.23 -2.39
C TYR A 163 -3.74 -1.86 -2.18
N TYR A 164 -3.11 -1.33 -3.22
CA TYR A 164 -2.62 0.05 -3.23
C TYR A 164 -2.87 0.70 -4.59
N LEU A 165 -3.20 1.98 -4.55
CA LEU A 165 -3.27 2.85 -5.72
C LEU A 165 -1.88 3.38 -6.08
N VAL A 166 -1.68 3.62 -7.38
CA VAL A 166 -0.50 4.32 -7.93
C VAL A 166 -0.87 5.56 -8.76
N GLY A 167 -2.17 5.89 -8.80
CA GLY A 167 -2.73 6.98 -9.62
C GLY A 167 -3.23 6.52 -10.98
N GLN A 168 -3.86 7.44 -11.73
CA GLN A 168 -4.35 7.21 -13.10
C GLN A 168 -5.34 6.03 -13.25
N GLY A 169 -6.09 5.71 -12.19
CA GLY A 169 -7.02 4.58 -12.18
C GLY A 169 -6.34 3.21 -12.18
N ILE A 170 -5.04 3.15 -11.84
CA ILE A 170 -4.29 1.90 -11.69
C ILE A 170 -4.16 1.55 -10.21
N PHE A 171 -4.42 0.29 -9.90
CA PHE A 171 -4.15 -0.27 -8.58
C PHE A 171 -3.57 -1.68 -8.69
N TYR A 172 -2.95 -2.12 -7.60
CA TYR A 172 -2.40 -3.46 -7.50
C TYR A 172 -3.00 -4.16 -6.28
N MET A 173 -3.56 -5.34 -6.51
CA MET A 173 -4.00 -6.26 -5.46
C MET A 173 -2.79 -7.03 -4.93
N ILE A 174 -2.64 -7.07 -3.60
CA ILE A 174 -1.52 -7.71 -2.92
C ILE A 174 -1.88 -9.15 -2.55
N TYR A 175 -0.98 -10.08 -2.86
CA TYR A 175 -0.88 -11.39 -2.24
C TYR A 175 0.42 -11.50 -1.43
N GLN A 176 0.31 -12.15 -0.28
CA GLN A 176 1.40 -12.38 0.65
C GLN A 176 2.39 -13.43 0.11
N PRO A 177 3.64 -13.45 0.61
CA PRO A 177 4.57 -14.56 0.32
C PRO A 177 3.90 -15.91 0.60
N TYR A 178 4.15 -16.90 -0.27
CA TYR A 178 3.55 -18.24 -0.25
C TYR A 178 2.07 -18.36 -0.68
N GLU A 179 1.30 -17.28 -0.81
CA GLU A 179 -0.12 -17.43 -1.19
C GLU A 179 -0.28 -17.88 -2.65
N VAL A 180 0.49 -17.27 -3.56
CA VAL A 180 0.38 -17.51 -5.01
C VAL A 180 1.73 -17.78 -5.69
N SER A 181 2.83 -17.66 -4.95
CA SER A 181 4.19 -17.90 -5.43
C SER A 181 5.14 -18.22 -4.27
N SER A 182 6.40 -18.56 -4.57
CA SER A 182 7.42 -18.84 -3.54
C SER A 182 7.80 -17.58 -2.73
N TYR A 183 8.34 -17.77 -1.53
CA TYR A 183 8.82 -16.67 -0.68
C TYR A 183 9.88 -15.79 -1.33
N ALA A 184 10.72 -16.35 -2.20
CA ALA A 184 11.74 -15.58 -2.92
C ALA A 184 11.13 -14.46 -3.80
N ASN A 185 9.87 -14.64 -4.23
CA ASN A 185 9.12 -13.61 -4.96
C ASN A 185 8.43 -12.59 -4.04
N GLY A 186 8.49 -12.73 -2.72
CA GLY A 186 8.00 -11.76 -1.75
C GLY A 186 6.52 -11.39 -1.96
N MET A 187 6.19 -10.11 -1.75
CA MET A 187 4.89 -9.53 -2.09
C MET A 187 4.59 -9.69 -3.58
N ILE A 188 3.42 -10.21 -3.91
CA ILE A 188 2.94 -10.30 -5.29
C ILE A 188 1.87 -9.24 -5.53
N SER A 189 2.05 -8.44 -6.57
CA SER A 189 1.15 -7.38 -7.00
C SER A 189 0.46 -7.76 -8.31
N VAL A 190 -0.86 -7.96 -8.29
CA VAL A 190 -1.67 -8.21 -9.51
C VAL A 190 -2.28 -6.89 -9.99
N GLU A 191 -2.00 -6.51 -11.23
CA GLU A 191 -2.38 -5.21 -11.79
C GLU A 191 -3.84 -5.12 -12.21
N PHE A 192 -4.46 -3.98 -11.91
CA PHE A 192 -5.74 -3.54 -12.43
C PHE A 192 -5.62 -2.15 -13.05
N ASN A 193 -6.22 -1.99 -14.23
CA ASN A 193 -6.32 -0.74 -14.96
C ASN A 193 -7.69 -0.67 -15.65
N SER A 194 -8.02 0.46 -16.26
CA SER A 194 -9.33 0.67 -16.89
C SER A 194 -9.69 -0.38 -17.94
N SER A 195 -8.72 -0.89 -18.70
CA SER A 195 -8.96 -1.89 -19.76
C SER A 195 -9.28 -3.28 -19.20
N ASN A 196 -8.53 -3.76 -18.21
CA ASN A 196 -8.78 -5.07 -17.65
C ASN A 196 -10.00 -5.10 -16.70
N ILE A 197 -10.33 -3.97 -16.06
CA ILE A 197 -11.58 -3.80 -15.31
C ILE A 197 -12.78 -3.83 -16.26
N ASP A 198 -12.73 -3.16 -17.41
CA ASP A 198 -13.79 -3.26 -18.43
C ASP A 198 -13.98 -4.70 -18.90
N TYR A 199 -12.89 -5.42 -19.18
CA TYR A 199 -12.95 -6.83 -19.56
C TYR A 199 -13.64 -7.68 -18.48
N LEU A 200 -13.28 -7.51 -17.21
CA LEU A 200 -13.91 -8.22 -16.10
C LEU A 200 -15.40 -7.89 -15.98
N ASN A 201 -15.78 -6.63 -16.11
CA ASN A 201 -17.17 -6.19 -16.05
C ASN A 201 -18.01 -6.85 -17.15
N ARG A 202 -17.46 -7.01 -18.37
CA ARG A 202 -18.13 -7.72 -19.46
C ARG A 202 -18.30 -9.23 -19.20
N LEU A 203 -17.42 -9.85 -18.40
CA LEU A 203 -17.57 -11.25 -17.98
C LEU A 203 -18.63 -11.45 -16.88
N ASN A 204 -18.97 -10.38 -16.17
CA ASN A 204 -19.97 -10.41 -15.09
C ASN A 204 -21.40 -10.19 -15.59
N ASN A 205 -21.56 -9.71 -16.83
CA ASN A 205 -22.83 -9.52 -17.51
C ASN A 205 -23.26 -10.79 -18.24
#